data_AF-A0A9P0MZQ5-F1
#
_entry.id   AF-A0A9P0MZQ5-F1
#
_cell.length_a   1.000
_cell.length_b   1.000
_cell.length_c   1.000
_cell.angle_alpha   90.00
_cell.angle_beta   90.00
_cell.angle_gamma   90.00
#
_symmetry.space_group_name_H-M   'P 1'
#
loop_
_entity.id
_entity.type
_entity.pdbx_description
1 polymer ?
#
loop_
_entity_poly.entity_id
_entity_poly.type
_entity_poly.pdbx_seq_one_letter_code
_entity_poly.pdbx_strand_id
1 'polypeptide(L)'
;MDLYLLAELKTISLKVTTVDMQKPPPDFRTNFEATHPPILIDNGLAILENEKIERHIMKSVPGGHNLFVQDKEVASLIENLYSKLKLVLVRKDEQKSAALRAHLGRIDGLLERRGTRFLTGDTMCCFDCELMPRLQHIRVAGKYFVDFEIPTSFRALWRYMYHMYQLDAFTQSCPADQDIINHYKLQQLSAKGLVLTPTPTLQRKELPTDVALKMKKHEELETPTFTTSIPIDVSENSNAE
;
A
#
# COMPACT_ATOMS: atom_id res chain seq x y z
N MET A 1 -4.13 -5.25 6.24
CA MET A 1 -4.21 -6.61 5.68
C MET A 1 -4.06 -7.66 6.78
N ASP A 2 -3.00 -7.60 7.61
CA ASP A 2 -2.69 -8.54 8.70
C ASP A 2 -3.89 -8.94 9.55
N LEU A 3 -4.59 -7.94 10.09
CA LEU A 3 -5.75 -8.17 10.96
C LEU A 3 -6.92 -8.84 10.22
N TYR A 4 -7.04 -8.64 8.90
CA TYR A 4 -8.08 -9.31 8.12
C TYR A 4 -7.77 -10.80 7.99
N LEU A 5 -6.52 -11.16 7.69
CA LEU A 5 -6.08 -12.56 7.65
C LEU A 5 -6.34 -13.27 8.99
N LEU A 6 -6.03 -12.60 10.10
CA LEU A 6 -6.30 -13.13 11.44
C LEU A 6 -7.81 -13.29 11.72
N ALA A 7 -8.63 -12.34 11.25
CA ALA A 7 -10.09 -12.46 11.35
C ALA A 7 -10.66 -13.61 10.50
N GLU A 8 -10.13 -13.86 9.30
CA GLU A 8 -10.51 -15.01 8.45
C GLU A 8 -10.20 -16.35 9.11
N LEU A 9 -9.07 -16.43 9.82
CA LEU A 9 -8.73 -17.59 10.66
C LEU A 9 -9.61 -17.72 11.90
N LYS A 10 -10.60 -16.82 12.07
CA LYS A 10 -11.54 -16.75 13.21
C LYS A 10 -10.84 -16.62 14.56
N THR A 11 -9.62 -16.09 14.57
CA THR A 11 -8.86 -15.89 15.81
C THR A 11 -9.22 -14.58 16.50
N ILE A 12 -9.76 -13.63 15.75
CA ILE A 12 -10.24 -12.33 16.24
C ILE A 12 -11.52 -11.89 15.54
N SER A 13 -12.23 -10.93 16.15
CA SER A 13 -13.24 -10.12 15.48
C SER A 13 -12.62 -8.78 15.08
N LEU A 14 -12.72 -8.42 13.80
CA LEU A 14 -12.16 -7.17 13.28
C LEU A 14 -13.25 -6.14 13.04
N LYS A 15 -13.06 -4.93 13.59
CA LYS A 15 -13.85 -3.74 13.26
C LYS A 15 -12.91 -2.67 12.71
N VAL A 16 -13.15 -2.24 11.48
CA VAL A 16 -12.43 -1.14 10.84
C VAL A 16 -13.24 0.15 11.00
N THR A 17 -12.59 1.22 11.45
CA THR A 17 -13.19 2.55 11.59
C THR A 17 -12.37 3.55 10.79
N THR A 18 -12.98 4.19 9.80
CA THR A 18 -12.33 5.23 8.98
C THR A 18 -12.46 6.59 9.63
N VAL A 19 -11.40 7.40 9.59
CA VAL A 19 -11.37 8.76 10.14
C VAL A 19 -10.94 9.74 9.06
N ASP A 20 -11.76 10.77 8.82
CA ASP A 20 -11.34 11.92 8.02
C ASP A 20 -10.42 12.81 8.86
N MET A 21 -9.13 12.84 8.53
CA MET A 21 -8.14 13.64 9.26
C MET A 21 -8.27 15.15 9.03
N GLN A 22 -9.03 15.60 8.03
CA GLN A 22 -9.36 17.02 7.84
C GLN A 22 -10.52 17.45 8.74
N LYS A 23 -11.41 16.51 9.11
CA LYS A 23 -12.57 16.72 9.99
C LYS A 23 -12.71 15.57 10.99
N PRO A 24 -11.73 15.39 11.90
CA PRO A 24 -11.79 14.27 12.84
C PRO A 24 -12.93 14.48 13.85
N PRO A 25 -13.49 13.40 14.43
CA PRO A 25 -14.45 13.49 15.51
C PRO A 25 -13.92 14.33 16.69
N PRO A 26 -14.77 15.02 17.46
CA PRO A 26 -14.34 15.92 18.54
C PRO A 26 -13.37 15.28 19.53
N ASP A 27 -13.63 14.05 19.93
CA ASP A 27 -12.86 13.35 20.97
C ASP A 27 -11.60 12.65 20.42
N PHE A 28 -11.39 12.65 19.10
CA PHE A 28 -10.26 11.94 18.48
C PHE A 28 -8.91 12.49 18.96
N ARG A 29 -8.79 13.83 19.05
CA ARG A 29 -7.54 14.47 19.50
C ARG A 29 -7.25 14.17 20.96
N THR A 30 -8.26 14.19 21.82
CA THR A 30 -8.12 13.90 23.24
C THR A 30 -7.75 12.45 23.48
N ASN A 31 -8.34 11.52 22.71
CA ASN A 31 -8.15 10.08 22.92
C ASN A 31 -6.86 9.54 22.29
N PHE A 32 -6.34 10.17 21.24
CA PHE A 32 -5.23 9.64 20.44
C PHE A 32 -4.10 10.65 20.17
N GLU A 33 -4.08 11.77 20.89
CA GLU A 33 -2.99 12.77 20.85
C GLU A 33 -2.70 13.32 19.44
N ALA A 34 -3.73 13.38 18.59
CA ALA A 34 -3.60 13.74 17.17
C ALA A 34 -2.66 12.82 16.35
N THR A 35 -2.40 11.60 16.83
CA THR A 35 -1.67 10.58 16.08
C THR A 35 -2.40 10.27 14.77
N HIS A 36 -1.65 10.19 13.67
CA HIS A 36 -2.20 9.75 12.38
C HIS A 36 -2.48 8.24 12.38
N PRO A 37 -3.59 7.77 11.78
CA PRO A 37 -3.81 6.36 11.53
C PRO A 37 -2.65 5.71 10.75
N PRO A 38 -2.41 4.39 10.91
CA PRO A 38 -3.25 3.44 11.63
C PRO A 38 -3.11 3.51 13.17
N ILE A 39 -4.24 3.27 13.86
CA ILE A 39 -4.29 3.10 15.32
C ILE A 39 -4.98 1.75 15.58
N LEU A 40 -4.39 0.93 16.44
CA LEU A 40 -4.99 -0.32 16.88
C LEU A 40 -5.64 -0.14 18.25
N ILE A 41 -6.88 -0.61 18.41
CA ILE A 41 -7.56 -0.67 19.71
C ILE A 41 -7.86 -2.13 19.99
N ASP A 42 -7.25 -2.68 21.04
CA ASP A 42 -7.44 -4.06 21.50
C ASP A 42 -7.98 -4.05 22.94
N ASN A 43 -9.24 -4.44 23.12
CA ASN A 43 -9.91 -4.48 24.43
C ASN A 43 -9.76 -3.17 25.25
N GLY A 44 -9.81 -2.02 24.57
CA GLY A 44 -9.68 -0.69 25.17
C GLY A 44 -8.24 -0.17 25.25
N LEU A 45 -7.23 -1.00 24.99
CA LEU A 45 -5.84 -0.56 24.87
C LEU A 45 -5.60 0.04 23.48
N ALA A 46 -5.30 1.34 23.43
CA ALA A 46 -4.91 2.03 22.20
C ALA A 46 -3.39 1.94 21.96
N ILE A 47 -3.02 1.51 20.77
CA ILE A 47 -1.63 1.37 20.32
C ILE A 47 -1.46 2.26 19.09
N LEU A 48 -0.60 3.27 19.22
CA LEU A 48 -0.56 4.43 18.34
C LEU A 48 0.60 4.40 17.33
N GLU A 49 1.69 3.68 17.65
CA GLU A 49 2.90 3.65 16.82
C GLU A 49 2.96 2.37 15.98
N ASN A 50 3.26 2.49 14.68
CA ASN A 50 3.29 1.35 13.74
C ASN A 50 4.14 0.17 14.24
N GLU A 51 5.37 0.42 14.71
CA GLU A 51 6.25 -0.64 15.23
C GLU A 51 5.66 -1.34 16.47
N LYS A 52 4.93 -0.60 17.30
CA LYS A 52 4.24 -1.16 18.47
C LYS A 52 2.99 -1.94 18.05
N ILE A 53 2.27 -1.47 17.03
CA ILE A 53 1.13 -2.19 16.43
C ILE A 53 1.60 -3.54 15.89
N GLU A 54 2.62 -3.57 15.04
CA GLU A 54 3.18 -4.81 14.48
C GLU A 54 3.65 -5.76 15.58
N ARG A 55 4.38 -5.24 16.57
CA ARG A 55 4.84 -6.02 17.72
C ARG A 55 3.69 -6.58 18.55
N HIS A 56 2.61 -5.82 18.73
CA HIS A 56 1.42 -6.27 19.45
C HIS A 56 0.67 -7.34 18.68
N ILE A 57 0.48 -7.18 17.36
CA ILE A 57 -0.14 -8.22 16.52
C ILE A 57 0.67 -9.51 16.61
N MET A 58 2.00 -9.44 16.47
CA MET A 58 2.87 -10.60 16.54
C MET A 58 2.80 -11.34 17.89
N LYS A 59 2.79 -10.61 19.02
CA LYS A 59 2.95 -11.20 20.36
C LYS A 59 1.65 -11.47 21.10
N SER A 60 0.65 -10.61 20.91
CA SER A 60 -0.56 -10.56 21.75
C SER A 60 -1.80 -11.06 21.01
N VAL A 61 -1.83 -10.99 19.67
CA VAL A 61 -2.99 -11.40 18.88
C VAL A 61 -2.90 -12.88 18.50
N PRO A 62 -3.93 -13.71 18.76
CA PRO A 62 -3.87 -15.13 18.43
C PRO A 62 -3.69 -15.38 16.93
N GLY A 63 -2.72 -16.23 16.59
CA GLY A 63 -2.28 -16.48 15.21
C GLY A 63 -1.18 -15.54 14.71
N GLY A 64 -0.92 -14.42 15.39
CA GLY A 64 0.06 -13.42 14.99
C GLY A 64 1.48 -13.98 14.80
N HIS A 65 1.97 -14.79 15.74
CA HIS A 65 3.31 -15.39 15.64
C HIS A 65 3.54 -16.22 14.36
N ASN A 66 2.50 -16.82 13.77
CA ASN A 66 2.61 -17.57 12.52
C ASN A 66 2.64 -16.64 11.28
N LEU A 67 2.03 -15.46 11.38
CA LEU A 67 2.02 -14.46 10.31
C LEU A 67 3.38 -13.76 10.20
N PHE A 68 4.05 -13.51 11.32
CA PHE A 68 5.35 -12.81 11.38
C PHE A 68 6.52 -13.79 11.26
N VAL A 69 6.78 -14.22 10.02
CA VAL A 69 7.88 -15.14 9.69
C VAL A 69 9.23 -14.43 9.64
N GLN A 70 10.31 -15.15 9.94
CA GLN A 70 11.67 -14.62 9.82
C GLN A 70 12.31 -15.05 8.51
N ASP A 71 12.48 -14.11 7.59
CA ASP A 71 13.22 -14.32 6.34
C ASP A 71 14.03 -13.07 6.00
N LYS A 72 15.34 -13.13 6.26
CA LYS A 72 16.26 -11.99 6.04
C LYS A 72 16.41 -11.65 4.55
N GLU A 73 16.30 -12.64 3.67
CA GLU A 73 16.40 -12.42 2.23
C GLU A 73 15.18 -11.64 1.74
N VAL A 74 13.98 -12.08 2.11
CA VAL A 74 12.74 -11.40 1.73
C VAL A 74 12.69 -10.00 2.33
N ALA A 75 13.02 -9.85 3.62
CA ALA A 75 13.04 -8.56 4.30
C ALA A 75 13.93 -7.55 3.55
N SER A 76 15.17 -7.93 3.24
CA SER A 76 16.12 -7.07 2.51
C SER A 76 15.67 -6.82 1.07
N LEU A 77 15.03 -7.81 0.43
CA LEU A 77 14.59 -7.69 -0.95
C LEU A 77 13.43 -6.69 -1.10
N ILE A 78 12.45 -6.68 -0.21
CA ILE A 78 11.28 -5.78 -0.35
C ILE A 78 11.51 -4.38 0.25
N GLU A 79 12.57 -4.22 1.04
CA GLU A 79 12.98 -2.94 1.60
C GLU A 79 13.18 -1.89 0.49
N ASN A 80 12.89 -0.63 0.78
CA ASN A 80 13.11 0.51 -0.11
C ASN A 80 12.36 0.49 -1.46
N LEU A 81 11.54 -0.52 -1.75
CA LEU A 81 10.73 -0.59 -2.98
C LEU A 81 9.81 0.64 -3.10
N TYR A 82 9.13 0.99 -2.01
CA TYR A 82 8.21 2.12 -1.98
C TYR A 82 8.91 3.47 -2.18
N SER A 83 10.12 3.63 -1.65
CA SER A 83 10.94 4.82 -1.86
C SER A 83 11.31 5.01 -3.34
N LYS A 84 11.59 3.91 -4.07
CA LYS A 84 11.82 3.95 -5.52
C LYS A 84 10.58 4.38 -6.29
N LEU A 85 9.39 3.89 -5.92
CA LEU A 85 8.13 4.37 -6.49
C LEU A 85 8.00 5.89 -6.31
N LYS A 86 8.15 6.40 -5.07
CA LYS A 86 8.06 7.85 -4.80
C LYS A 86 9.01 8.66 -5.70
N LEU A 87 10.23 8.18 -5.89
CA LEU A 87 11.22 8.85 -6.75
C LEU A 87 10.79 8.89 -8.23
N VAL A 88 10.18 7.81 -8.73
CA VAL A 88 9.62 7.71 -10.08
C VAL A 88 8.44 8.66 -10.27
N LEU A 89 7.58 8.82 -9.26
CA LEU A 89 6.38 9.66 -9.34
C LEU A 89 6.64 11.17 -9.31
N VAL A 90 7.86 11.64 -8.96
CA VAL A 90 8.16 13.09 -8.92
C VAL A 90 8.15 13.71 -10.32
N ARG A 91 8.74 13.00 -11.29
CA ARG A 91 8.80 13.37 -12.71
C ARG A 91 9.19 12.14 -13.51
N LYS A 92 8.75 12.07 -14.77
CA LYS A 92 9.18 11.02 -15.69
C LYS A 92 10.70 11.07 -15.85
N ASP A 93 11.35 9.97 -15.45
CA ASP A 93 12.80 9.82 -15.39
C ASP A 93 13.11 8.35 -15.67
N GLU A 94 13.73 8.08 -16.81
CA GLU A 94 13.98 6.70 -17.26
C GLU A 94 14.99 5.98 -16.38
N GLN A 95 15.95 6.68 -15.78
CA GLN A 95 16.92 6.07 -14.88
C GLN A 95 16.24 5.57 -13.61
N LYS A 96 15.33 6.37 -13.04
CA LYS A 96 14.54 5.96 -11.85
C LYS A 96 13.57 4.84 -12.19
N SER A 97 12.93 4.91 -13.36
CA SER A 97 12.02 3.86 -13.85
C SER A 97 12.76 2.55 -14.07
N ALA A 98 13.97 2.59 -14.64
CA ALA A 98 14.84 1.43 -14.79
C ALA A 98 15.26 0.86 -13.42
N ALA A 99 15.55 1.71 -12.43
CA ALA A 99 15.88 1.26 -11.08
C ALA A 99 14.70 0.57 -10.37
N LEU A 100 13.48 1.09 -10.53
CA LEU A 100 12.26 0.42 -10.03
C LEU A 100 12.04 -0.91 -10.75
N ARG A 101 12.16 -0.93 -12.08
CA ARG A 101 12.02 -2.14 -12.91
C ARG A 101 13.04 -3.22 -12.53
N ALA A 102 14.30 -2.85 -12.33
CA ALA A 102 15.34 -3.76 -11.88
C ALA A 102 15.04 -4.33 -10.47
N HIS A 103 14.46 -3.52 -9.58
CA HIS A 103 14.04 -3.99 -8.27
C HIS A 103 12.91 -5.03 -8.38
N LEU A 104 11.88 -4.74 -9.19
CA LEU A 104 10.79 -5.68 -9.46
C LEU A 104 11.29 -6.97 -10.11
N GLY A 105 12.28 -6.88 -11.01
CA GLY A 105 12.92 -8.07 -11.60
C GLY A 105 13.63 -8.95 -10.57
N ARG A 106 14.20 -8.39 -9.50
CA ARG A 106 14.75 -9.21 -8.39
C ARG A 106 13.66 -9.92 -7.59
N ILE A 107 12.49 -9.29 -7.42
CA ILE A 107 11.33 -9.91 -6.76
C ILE A 107 10.77 -11.04 -7.63
N ASP A 108 10.62 -10.79 -8.93
CA ASP A 108 10.22 -11.81 -9.90
C ASP A 108 11.18 -13.01 -9.88
N GLY A 109 12.49 -12.78 -9.94
CA GLY A 109 13.49 -13.84 -9.87
C GLY A 109 13.49 -14.61 -8.53
N LEU A 110 13.14 -13.97 -7.42
CA LEU A 110 12.94 -14.67 -6.15
C LEU A 110 11.73 -15.61 -6.22
N LEU A 111 10.59 -15.10 -6.69
CA LEU A 111 9.33 -15.85 -6.79
C LEU A 111 9.47 -17.03 -7.77
N GLU A 112 10.15 -16.81 -8.88
CA GLU A 112 10.48 -17.86 -9.84
C GLU A 112 11.35 -18.95 -9.20
N ARG A 113 12.44 -18.54 -8.53
CA ARG A 113 13.37 -19.48 -7.88
C ARG A 113 12.72 -20.28 -6.76
N ARG A 114 11.83 -19.67 -5.97
CA ARG A 114 11.13 -20.36 -4.87
C ARG A 114 10.01 -21.26 -5.37
N GLY A 115 9.36 -20.90 -6.47
CA GLY A 115 8.25 -21.68 -7.04
C GLY A 115 7.02 -21.76 -6.13
N THR A 116 6.94 -20.92 -5.10
CA THR A 116 5.85 -20.88 -4.13
C THR A 116 4.76 -19.91 -4.53
N ARG A 117 3.57 -20.05 -3.93
CA ARG A 117 2.45 -19.13 -4.17
C ARG A 117 2.74 -17.70 -3.70
N PHE A 118 3.37 -17.56 -2.53
CA PHE A 118 3.70 -16.30 -1.85
C PHE A 118 5.20 -16.20 -1.54
N LEU A 119 5.64 -15.09 -0.93
CA LEU A 119 7.07 -14.79 -0.77
C LEU A 119 7.85 -15.84 0.02
N THR A 120 7.22 -16.46 1.01
CA THR A 120 7.88 -17.39 1.95
C THR A 120 7.30 -18.81 1.93
N GLY A 121 6.34 -19.09 1.06
CA GLY A 121 5.65 -20.38 1.00
C GLY A 121 4.28 -20.26 0.34
N ASP A 122 3.41 -21.24 0.57
CA ASP A 122 2.05 -21.25 0.03
C ASP A 122 1.00 -20.59 0.92
N THR A 123 1.42 -20.14 2.11
CA THR A 123 0.61 -19.41 3.08
C THR A 123 1.12 -17.97 3.20
N MET A 124 0.18 -17.03 3.35
CA MET A 124 0.46 -15.60 3.54
C MET A 124 1.27 -15.33 4.81
N CYS A 125 2.17 -14.36 4.73
CA CYS A 125 2.95 -13.83 5.86
C CYS A 125 2.97 -12.29 5.87
N CYS A 126 3.60 -11.70 6.89
CA CYS A 126 3.74 -10.26 7.06
C CYS A 126 4.39 -9.56 5.85
N PHE A 127 5.33 -10.23 5.17
CA PHE A 127 5.99 -9.66 3.99
C PHE A 127 5.04 -9.51 2.81
N ASP A 128 4.09 -10.43 2.65
CA ASP A 128 3.08 -10.34 1.58
C ASP A 128 2.14 -9.16 1.84
N CYS A 129 1.74 -8.98 3.11
CA CYS A 129 0.96 -7.82 3.58
C CYS A 129 1.64 -6.48 3.37
N GLU A 130 2.97 -6.47 3.34
CA GLU A 130 3.77 -5.28 3.09
C GLU A 130 3.96 -5.05 1.58
N LEU A 131 4.24 -6.11 0.81
CA LEU A 131 4.55 -6.02 -0.62
C LEU A 131 3.31 -5.77 -1.48
N MET A 132 2.20 -6.46 -1.22
CA MET A 132 1.00 -6.42 -2.06
C MET A 132 0.42 -5.00 -2.21
N PRO A 133 0.22 -4.21 -1.13
CA PRO A 133 -0.23 -2.82 -1.28
C PRO A 133 0.74 -1.96 -2.08
N ARG A 134 2.05 -2.18 -1.94
CA ARG A 134 3.07 -1.44 -2.71
C ARG A 134 3.02 -1.77 -4.18
N LEU A 135 2.85 -3.04 -4.55
CA LEU A 135 2.67 -3.44 -5.95
C LEU A 135 1.42 -2.80 -6.55
N GLN A 136 0.32 -2.74 -5.81
CA GLN A 136 -0.89 -2.07 -6.28
C GLN A 136 -0.68 -0.58 -6.53
N HIS A 137 -0.02 0.11 -5.60
CA HIS A 137 0.35 1.51 -5.78
C HIS A 137 1.29 1.71 -6.98
N ILE A 138 2.25 0.80 -7.20
CA ILE A 138 3.13 0.83 -8.39
C ILE A 138 2.29 0.72 -9.67
N ARG A 139 1.34 -0.22 -9.74
CA ARG A 139 0.51 -0.40 -10.93
C ARG A 139 -0.36 0.81 -11.23
N VAL A 140 -1.10 1.30 -10.23
CA VAL A 140 -2.07 2.37 -10.41
C VAL A 140 -1.38 3.71 -10.60
N ALA A 141 -0.54 4.12 -9.65
CA ALA A 141 0.11 5.43 -9.70
C ALA A 141 1.23 5.49 -10.75
N GLY A 142 1.98 4.40 -10.93
CA GLY A 142 3.00 4.33 -11.96
C GLY A 142 2.42 4.53 -13.36
N LYS A 143 1.32 3.84 -13.67
CA LYS A 143 0.61 4.01 -14.94
C LYS A 143 0.05 5.43 -15.08
N TYR A 144 -0.66 5.93 -14.06
CA TYR A 144 -1.33 7.23 -14.14
C TYR A 144 -0.37 8.41 -14.30
N PHE A 145 0.71 8.49 -13.51
CA PHE A 145 1.56 9.69 -13.47
C PHE A 145 2.70 9.69 -14.47
N VAL A 146 3.24 8.53 -14.84
CA VAL A 146 4.46 8.43 -15.66
C VAL A 146 4.41 7.35 -16.73
N ASP A 147 3.24 6.72 -16.93
CA ASP A 147 3.04 5.62 -17.88
C ASP A 147 3.99 4.43 -17.63
N PHE A 148 4.29 4.16 -16.37
CA PHE A 148 5.10 3.01 -15.96
C PHE A 148 4.22 1.76 -15.85
N GLU A 149 4.63 0.70 -16.54
CA GLU A 149 4.03 -0.63 -16.43
C GLU A 149 5.06 -1.68 -15.98
N ILE A 150 4.59 -2.65 -15.22
CA ILE A 150 5.37 -3.84 -14.85
C ILE A 150 5.52 -4.72 -16.11
N PRO A 151 6.75 -5.06 -16.55
CA PRO A 151 6.96 -5.87 -17.74
C PRO A 151 6.18 -7.20 -17.71
N THR A 152 5.55 -7.56 -18.82
CA THR A 152 4.84 -8.84 -18.99
C THR A 152 5.78 -10.05 -18.93
N SER A 153 7.08 -9.84 -19.12
CA SER A 153 8.11 -10.86 -18.95
C SER A 153 8.29 -11.30 -17.48
N PHE A 154 7.86 -10.50 -16.50
CA PHE A 154 7.95 -10.85 -15.07
C PHE A 154 6.80 -11.78 -14.66
N ARG A 155 6.80 -13.00 -15.21
CA ARG A 155 5.68 -13.94 -15.11
C ARG A 155 5.41 -14.39 -13.67
N ALA A 156 6.44 -14.62 -12.86
CA ALA A 156 6.27 -15.07 -11.48
C ALA A 156 5.65 -13.96 -10.62
N LEU A 157 6.06 -12.70 -10.83
CA LEU A 157 5.45 -11.55 -10.19
C LEU A 157 3.99 -11.32 -10.62
N TRP A 158 3.68 -11.49 -11.91
CA TRP A 158 2.30 -11.43 -12.39
C TRP A 158 1.43 -12.55 -11.83
N ARG A 159 1.95 -13.78 -11.70
CA ARG A 159 1.27 -14.89 -11.02
C ARG A 159 1.04 -14.59 -9.53
N TYR A 160 2.02 -14.01 -8.86
CA TYR A 160 1.87 -13.55 -7.47
C TYR A 160 0.76 -12.51 -7.34
N MET A 161 0.70 -11.51 -8.23
CA MET A 161 -0.38 -10.52 -8.24
C MET A 161 -1.74 -11.11 -8.62
N TYR A 162 -1.79 -12.11 -9.50
CA TYR A 162 -3.01 -12.85 -9.79
C TYR A 162 -3.58 -13.50 -8.52
N HIS A 163 -2.73 -14.17 -7.72
CA HIS A 163 -3.17 -14.72 -6.43
C HIS A 163 -3.49 -13.63 -5.41
N MET A 164 -2.77 -12.51 -5.39
CA MET A 164 -3.10 -11.34 -4.57
C MET A 164 -4.54 -10.86 -4.82
N TYR A 165 -4.98 -10.76 -6.08
CA TYR A 165 -6.35 -10.34 -6.41
C TYR A 165 -7.43 -11.38 -6.10
N GLN A 166 -7.06 -12.61 -5.74
CA GLN A 166 -7.97 -13.65 -5.25
C GLN A 166 -8.09 -13.70 -3.73
N LEU A 167 -7.29 -12.91 -3.00
CA LEU A 167 -7.33 -12.87 -1.55
C LEU A 167 -8.37 -11.86 -1.08
N ASP A 168 -9.34 -12.33 -0.30
CA ASP A 168 -10.33 -11.47 0.36
C ASP A 168 -9.64 -10.43 1.25
N ALA A 169 -8.63 -10.83 2.04
CA ALA A 169 -7.82 -9.91 2.82
C ALA A 169 -7.22 -8.74 2.02
N PHE A 170 -6.80 -8.97 0.77
CA PHE A 170 -6.30 -7.91 -0.10
C PHE A 170 -7.47 -7.11 -0.71
N THR A 171 -8.44 -7.76 -1.34
CA THR A 171 -9.53 -7.07 -2.05
C THR A 171 -10.41 -6.23 -1.11
N GLN A 172 -10.60 -6.65 0.13
CA GLN A 172 -11.37 -5.94 1.14
C GLN A 172 -10.60 -4.79 1.81
N SER A 173 -9.27 -4.77 1.69
CA SER A 173 -8.44 -3.70 2.24
C SER A 173 -7.80 -2.78 1.19
N CYS A 174 -7.93 -3.12 -0.09
CA CYS A 174 -7.42 -2.32 -1.20
C CYS A 174 -8.29 -1.06 -1.39
N PRO A 175 -7.69 0.15 -1.39
CA PRO A 175 -8.42 1.36 -1.77
C PRO A 175 -8.76 1.35 -3.26
N ALA A 176 -9.72 2.17 -3.67
CA ALA A 176 -10.03 2.39 -5.08
C ALA A 176 -8.87 3.08 -5.80
N ASP A 177 -8.76 2.87 -7.11
CA ASP A 177 -7.69 3.46 -7.93
C ASP A 177 -7.67 5.00 -7.82
N GLN A 178 -8.86 5.61 -7.80
CA GLN A 178 -9.04 7.06 -7.65
C GLN A 178 -8.45 7.57 -6.33
N ASP A 179 -8.60 6.83 -5.23
CA ASP A 179 -8.05 7.20 -3.92
C ASP A 179 -6.52 7.09 -3.89
N ILE A 180 -5.95 6.06 -4.53
CA ILE A 180 -4.49 5.92 -4.69
C ILE A 180 -3.94 7.10 -5.50
N ILE A 181 -4.58 7.44 -6.62
CA ILE A 181 -4.18 8.57 -7.46
C ILE A 181 -4.25 9.88 -6.67
N ASN A 182 -5.38 10.11 -5.99
CA ASN A 182 -5.59 11.32 -5.20
C ASN A 182 -4.57 11.45 -4.06
N HIS A 183 -4.24 10.35 -3.38
CA HIS A 183 -3.20 10.32 -2.35
C HIS A 183 -1.88 10.91 -2.86
N TYR A 184 -1.43 10.54 -4.06
CA TYR A 184 -0.21 11.08 -4.64
C TYR A 184 -0.37 12.50 -5.18
N LYS A 185 -1.53 12.87 -5.74
CA LYS A 185 -1.84 14.27 -6.14
C LYS A 185 -1.65 15.22 -4.95
N LEU A 186 -2.23 14.87 -3.80
CA LEU A 186 -2.15 15.68 -2.57
C LEU A 186 -0.70 15.79 -2.03
N GLN A 187 0.09 14.72 -2.11
CA GLN A 187 1.50 14.76 -1.73
C GLN A 187 2.32 15.70 -2.62
N GLN A 188 2.12 15.66 -3.93
CA GLN A 188 2.82 16.54 -4.86
C GLN A 188 2.46 18.02 -4.66
N LEU A 189 1.21 18.31 -4.33
CA LEU A 189 0.77 19.68 -4.01
C LEU A 189 1.37 20.18 -2.70
N SER A 190 1.41 19.32 -1.68
CA SER A 190 2.03 19.65 -0.39
C SER A 190 3.52 19.94 -0.55
N ALA A 191 4.23 19.14 -1.34
CA ALA A 191 5.65 19.34 -1.65
C ALA A 191 5.93 20.65 -2.44
N LYS A 192 4.95 21.16 -3.19
CA LYS A 192 5.03 22.43 -3.92
C LYS A 192 4.57 23.65 -3.10
N GLY A 193 4.20 23.46 -1.83
CA GLY A 193 3.65 24.53 -0.99
C GLY A 193 2.25 25.00 -1.40
N LEU A 194 1.53 24.19 -2.17
CA LEU A 194 0.20 24.51 -2.71
C LEU A 194 -0.95 23.95 -1.84
N VAL A 195 -0.64 23.15 -0.81
CA VAL A 195 -1.58 22.77 0.25
C VAL A 195 -1.19 23.51 1.51
N LEU A 196 -2.10 24.33 2.04
CA LEU A 196 -1.96 24.92 3.37
C LEU A 196 -2.09 23.79 4.40
N THR A 197 -0.98 23.34 4.98
CA THR A 197 -1.03 22.69 6.29
C THR A 197 -1.52 23.72 7.31
N PRO A 198 -2.40 23.35 8.27
CA PRO A 198 -2.77 24.27 9.33
C PRO A 198 -1.59 24.40 10.31
N THR A 199 -0.62 25.24 9.97
CA THR A 199 0.44 25.68 10.89
C THR A 199 -0.07 26.93 11.61
N PRO A 200 0.02 27.02 12.95
CA PRO A 200 -0.44 28.19 13.71
C PRO A 200 0.61 29.30 13.63
N THR A 201 0.71 29.99 12.50
CA THR A 201 1.49 31.23 12.40
C THR A 201 0.71 32.29 11.64
N LEU A 202 0.31 33.32 12.40
CA LEU A 202 -0.26 34.58 11.92
C LEU A 202 0.73 35.25 10.97
N GLN A 203 0.56 35.08 9.66
CA GLN A 203 0.87 36.08 8.64
C GLN A 203 0.28 35.62 7.29
N ARG A 204 -0.91 36.15 6.99
CA ARG A 204 -1.60 35.97 5.72
C ARG A 204 -0.89 36.80 4.66
N LYS A 205 -0.07 36.16 3.82
CA LYS A 205 0.41 36.75 2.57
C LYS A 205 -0.45 36.18 1.44
N GLU A 206 -1.25 37.03 0.80
CA GLU A 206 -2.10 36.62 -0.32
C GLU A 206 -1.23 36.31 -1.54
N LEU A 207 -1.38 35.10 -2.09
CA LEU A 207 -0.80 34.68 -3.37
C LEU A 207 -1.93 34.30 -4.36
N PRO A 208 -1.65 34.35 -5.68
CA PRO A 208 -2.67 34.34 -6.73
C PRO A 208 -3.47 33.03 -6.76
N THR A 209 -4.77 33.16 -7.02
CA THR A 209 -5.82 32.15 -6.85
C THR A 209 -5.83 30.98 -7.85
N ASP A 210 -4.78 30.74 -8.64
CA ASP A 210 -4.91 29.92 -9.86
C ASP A 210 -3.92 28.75 -10.05
N VAL A 211 -3.27 28.24 -8.99
CA VAL A 211 -2.25 27.16 -9.14
C VAL A 211 -2.47 25.93 -8.26
N ALA A 212 -3.58 25.84 -7.52
CA ALA A 212 -3.90 24.60 -6.81
C ALA A 212 -4.53 23.60 -7.78
N LEU A 213 -3.91 22.43 -8.00
CA LEU A 213 -4.61 21.26 -8.57
C LEU A 213 -5.65 20.77 -7.54
N LYS A 214 -6.70 21.56 -7.29
CA LYS A 214 -7.90 21.03 -6.64
C LYS A 214 -8.46 19.95 -7.56
N MET A 215 -8.92 18.84 -6.98
CA MET A 215 -9.75 17.90 -7.72
C MET A 215 -10.83 18.71 -8.43
N LYS A 216 -10.92 18.57 -9.74
CA LYS A 216 -12.06 19.14 -10.46
C LYS A 216 -13.28 18.43 -9.90
N LYS A 217 -14.39 19.14 -9.67
CA LYS A 217 -15.65 18.57 -9.13
C LYS A 217 -16.11 17.28 -9.83
N HIS A 218 -15.70 17.08 -11.08
CA HIS A 218 -15.92 15.86 -11.85
C HIS A 218 -15.14 14.63 -11.32
N GLU A 219 -13.92 14.80 -10.81
CA GLU A 219 -13.10 13.71 -10.25
C GLU A 219 -13.67 13.21 -8.90
N GLU A 220 -14.34 14.06 -8.11
CA GLU A 220 -14.98 13.66 -6.84
C GLU A 220 -16.23 12.79 -7.05
N LEU A 221 -16.81 12.83 -8.25
CA LEU A 221 -18.01 12.08 -8.63
C LEU A 221 -17.69 10.82 -9.45
N GLU A 222 -16.41 10.51 -9.63
CA GLU A 222 -15.98 9.34 -10.38
C GLU A 222 -16.35 8.06 -9.62
N THR A 223 -16.92 7.08 -10.31
CA THR A 223 -17.26 5.79 -9.69
C THR A 223 -15.97 5.06 -9.32
N PRO A 224 -15.83 4.53 -8.09
CA PRO A 224 -14.62 3.83 -7.68
C PRO A 224 -14.37 2.60 -8.55
N THR A 225 -13.15 2.46 -9.04
CA THR A 225 -12.69 1.32 -9.84
C THR A 225 -11.47 0.67 -9.20
N PHE A 226 -11.22 -0.60 -9.52
CA PHE A 226 -10.12 -1.37 -8.95
C PHE A 226 -9.32 -2.07 -10.06
N THR A 227 -8.06 -1.67 -10.24
CA THR A 227 -7.16 -2.31 -11.20
C THR A 227 -6.78 -3.71 -10.70
N THR A 228 -7.37 -4.73 -11.31
CA THR A 228 -7.17 -6.16 -10.98
C THR A 228 -6.83 -7.02 -12.20
N SER A 229 -6.85 -6.44 -13.41
CA SER A 229 -6.56 -7.17 -14.64
C SER A 229 -5.11 -7.66 -14.68
N ILE A 230 -4.89 -8.83 -15.27
CA ILE A 230 -3.56 -9.41 -15.51
C ILE A 230 -3.32 -9.40 -17.04
N PRO A 231 -2.22 -8.82 -17.53
CA PRO A 231 -1.99 -8.61 -18.96
C PRO A 231 -1.47 -9.87 -19.70
N ILE A 232 -1.29 -10.98 -18.99
CA ILE A 232 -0.76 -12.24 -19.51
C ILE A 232 -1.57 -13.41 -18.95
N ASP A 233 -1.56 -14.54 -19.66
CA ASP A 233 -2.08 -15.78 -19.10
C ASP A 233 -1.10 -16.35 -18.06
N VAL A 234 -1.59 -16.54 -16.84
CA VAL A 234 -0.84 -17.08 -15.69
C VAL A 234 -1.42 -18.41 -15.20
N SER A 235 -2.41 -18.98 -15.91
CA SER A 235 -3.12 -20.20 -15.51
C SER A 235 -2.34 -21.49 -15.77
N GLU A 236 -1.29 -21.45 -16.60
CA GLU A 236 -0.49 -22.62 -16.92
C GLU A 236 0.79 -22.72 -16.07
N ASN A 237 0.79 -23.67 -15.12
CA ASN A 237 2.03 -24.30 -14.69
C ASN A 237 2.49 -25.20 -15.84
N SER A 238 3.49 -24.75 -16.60
CA SER A 238 4.34 -25.65 -17.38
C SER A 238 5.23 -26.45 -16.43
N ASN A 239 4.62 -27.35 -15.66
CA ASN A 239 5.29 -28.49 -15.05
C ASN A 239 4.79 -29.75 -15.78
N ALA A 240 5.23 -29.88 -17.03
CA ALA A 240 5.27 -31.14 -17.74
C ALA A 240 6.73 -31.36 -18.11
N GLU A 241 7.46 -32.03 -17.20
CA GLU A 241 8.51 -33.03 -17.46
C GLU A 241 9.04 -33.59 -16.14
#